data_AF-A0A938R887-F1
#
_entry.id   AF-A0A938R887-F1
#
_cell.length_a   1.000
_cell.length_b   1.000
_cell.length_c   1.000
_cell.angle_alpha   90.00
_cell.angle_beta   90.00
_cell.angle_gamma   90.00
#
_symmetry.space_group_name_H-M   'P 1'
#
loop_
_entity.id
_entity.type
_entity.pdbx_description
1 polymer ?
#
loop_
_entity_poly.entity_id
_entity_poly.type
_entity_poly.pdbx_seq_one_letter_code
_entity_poly.pdbx_strand_id
1 'polypeptide(L)'
;DHILKWAYMGDKNPKAKWDRTSNVVQMARDVHRPFNCYTCHDPHSAGPRVVRDALINAVVDREEGTYPYDKEKSKKITMTKVMFRDFRAIGVLNKPDSNLMCAQCHVEYNCNPVIDPKTGEIIGMGDRRANEFQWRNVFDYDAWVEKQGYRDFRNEVTGALLSKIQHPEVEVFWGSKHERGGVECKDCHMPKMKKAGKTFTWHGQKSSKYMKKDTCLKCHPRWTEKEAEYQIEGIQNYIRGKMRKAEFWLSEFVRTFQLAKSVGVPEDILRESRKFHTRAHTKWEWWTAENSDGFHNPDQAKASLLESIQTSIDGVKFLEKAIEDRQKAAR
;
A
#
# COMPACT_ATOMS: atom_id res chain seq x y z
N ASP A 1 -16.81 -19.42 4.10
CA ASP A 1 -15.89 -18.91 3.07
C ASP A 1 -16.70 -18.11 2.07
N HIS A 2 -16.30 -16.86 1.85
CA HIS A 2 -17.03 -15.92 1.01
C HIS A 2 -16.73 -16.06 -0.47
N ILE A 3 -15.72 -16.84 -0.87
CA ILE A 3 -15.31 -16.96 -2.28
C ILE A 3 -16.42 -17.45 -3.21
N LEU A 4 -17.45 -18.15 -2.68
CA LEU A 4 -18.63 -18.63 -3.42
C LEU A 4 -19.90 -17.81 -3.15
N LYS A 5 -19.83 -16.80 -2.27
CA LYS A 5 -20.96 -15.98 -1.80
C LYS A 5 -20.82 -14.50 -2.15
N TRP A 6 -19.68 -14.13 -2.72
CA TRP A 6 -19.27 -12.78 -3.10
C TRP A 6 -19.06 -12.74 -4.61
N ALA A 7 -19.79 -11.87 -5.31
CA ALA A 7 -19.58 -11.64 -6.73
C ALA A 7 -18.26 -10.87 -6.96
N TYR A 8 -17.71 -10.96 -8.17
CA TYR A 8 -16.49 -10.25 -8.54
C TYR A 8 -16.61 -8.75 -8.25
N MET A 9 -15.57 -8.17 -7.63
CA MET A 9 -15.51 -6.81 -7.08
C MET A 9 -16.46 -6.52 -5.91
N GLY A 10 -17.35 -7.44 -5.53
CA GLY A 10 -18.42 -7.20 -4.58
C GLY A 10 -19.58 -6.41 -5.16
N ASP A 11 -19.77 -6.49 -6.48
CA ASP A 11 -20.91 -5.88 -7.14
C ASP A 11 -22.22 -6.60 -6.76
N LYS A 12 -23.33 -5.87 -6.82
CA LYS A 12 -24.65 -6.47 -6.62
C LYS A 12 -24.90 -7.55 -7.65
N ASN A 13 -25.27 -8.74 -7.17
CA ASN A 13 -25.58 -9.88 -8.02
C ASN A 13 -26.67 -10.72 -7.33
N PRO A 14 -27.73 -11.17 -8.04
CA PRO A 14 -28.79 -11.99 -7.43
C PRO A 14 -28.30 -13.32 -6.83
N LYS A 15 -27.14 -13.81 -7.27
CA LYS A 15 -26.50 -15.04 -6.76
C LYS A 15 -25.56 -14.77 -5.57
N ALA A 16 -25.24 -13.50 -5.27
CA ALA A 16 -24.37 -13.13 -4.16
C ALA A 16 -25.19 -13.06 -2.88
N LYS A 17 -24.67 -13.67 -1.81
CA LYS A 17 -25.21 -13.47 -0.46
C LYS A 17 -24.67 -12.15 0.13
N TRP A 18 -23.44 -11.80 -0.22
CA TRP A 18 -22.73 -10.63 0.29
C TRP A 18 -22.20 -9.78 -0.87
N ASP A 19 -22.27 -8.47 -0.70
CA ASP A 19 -21.72 -7.44 -1.57
C ASP A 19 -21.16 -6.28 -0.72
N ARG A 20 -20.52 -5.28 -1.35
CA ARG A 20 -19.91 -4.15 -0.63
C ARG A 20 -20.87 -3.37 0.27
N THR A 21 -22.17 -3.41 -0.02
CA THR A 21 -23.23 -2.69 0.73
C THR A 21 -23.92 -3.54 1.78
N SER A 22 -23.51 -4.80 1.94
CA SER A 22 -24.07 -5.72 2.93
C SER A 22 -23.80 -5.27 4.37
N ASN A 23 -24.67 -5.72 5.29
CA ASN A 23 -24.43 -5.50 6.71
C ASN A 23 -23.17 -6.27 7.17
N VAL A 24 -22.11 -5.53 7.48
CA VAL A 24 -20.80 -6.11 7.82
C VAL A 24 -20.84 -6.99 9.06
N VAL A 25 -21.72 -6.71 10.04
CA VAL A 25 -21.87 -7.53 11.25
C VAL A 25 -22.45 -8.91 10.91
N GLN A 26 -23.42 -8.96 10.01
CA GLN A 26 -23.99 -10.23 9.54
C GLN A 26 -22.99 -10.98 8.66
N MET A 27 -22.26 -10.28 7.80
CA MET A 27 -21.20 -10.86 6.98
C MET A 27 -20.08 -11.46 7.84
N ALA A 28 -19.66 -10.76 8.90
CA ALA A 28 -18.62 -11.24 9.82
C ALA A 28 -19.01 -12.55 10.51
N ARG A 29 -20.29 -12.72 10.89
CA ARG A 29 -20.82 -13.96 11.46
C ARG A 29 -20.76 -15.17 10.50
N ASP A 30 -20.56 -14.94 9.20
CA ASP A 30 -20.43 -15.99 8.17
C ASP A 30 -18.95 -16.31 7.83
N VAL A 31 -17.99 -15.61 8.45
CA VAL A 31 -16.55 -15.86 8.34
C VAL A 31 -16.06 -16.71 9.50
N HIS A 32 -15.30 -17.77 9.20
CA HIS A 32 -14.90 -18.76 10.20
C HIS A 32 -13.40 -19.13 10.15
N ARG A 33 -12.67 -18.74 9.11
CA ARG A 33 -11.30 -19.21 8.86
C ARG A 33 -10.44 -18.05 8.35
N PRO A 34 -9.25 -17.84 8.92
CA PRO A 34 -8.28 -16.90 8.36
C PRO A 34 -7.54 -17.55 7.18
N PHE A 35 -7.09 -16.71 6.25
CA PHE A 35 -6.11 -17.00 5.19
C PHE A 35 -6.09 -18.45 4.72
N ASN A 36 -7.15 -18.85 4.04
CA ASN A 36 -7.34 -20.23 3.62
C ASN A 36 -6.27 -20.65 2.59
N CYS A 37 -5.84 -21.91 2.61
CA CYS A 37 -4.84 -22.45 1.69
C CYS A 37 -5.19 -22.18 0.21
N TYR A 38 -6.48 -22.20 -0.12
CA TYR A 38 -6.94 -22.01 -1.48
C TYR A 38 -6.79 -20.57 -2.01
N THR A 39 -6.37 -19.63 -1.15
CA THR A 39 -6.09 -18.23 -1.52
C THR A 39 -4.95 -18.16 -2.53
N CYS A 40 -3.96 -19.04 -2.39
CA CYS A 40 -2.77 -19.10 -3.25
C CYS A 40 -2.70 -20.37 -4.11
N HIS A 41 -3.45 -21.42 -3.73
CA HIS A 41 -3.45 -22.71 -4.41
C HIS A 41 -4.84 -23.05 -4.92
N ASP A 42 -4.97 -23.40 -6.20
CA ASP A 42 -6.22 -23.90 -6.71
C ASP A 42 -6.55 -25.26 -6.08
N PRO A 43 -7.72 -25.46 -5.46
CA PRO A 43 -8.03 -26.73 -4.80
C PRO A 43 -8.30 -27.87 -5.79
N HIS A 44 -8.48 -27.59 -7.09
CA HIS A 44 -8.73 -28.61 -8.11
C HIS A 44 -7.46 -29.00 -8.85
N SER A 45 -6.62 -28.03 -9.21
CA SER A 45 -5.37 -28.29 -9.94
C SER A 45 -4.10 -28.32 -9.07
N ALA A 46 -4.19 -27.89 -7.80
CA ALA A 46 -3.06 -27.55 -6.94
C ALA A 46 -2.14 -26.43 -7.50
N GLY A 47 -2.51 -25.82 -8.64
CA GLY A 47 -1.74 -24.80 -9.32
C GLY A 47 -1.73 -23.45 -8.59
N PRO A 48 -0.76 -22.58 -8.89
CA PRO A 48 -0.66 -21.27 -8.27
C PRO A 48 -1.75 -20.31 -8.79
N ARG A 49 -2.38 -19.57 -7.88
CA ARG A 49 -3.41 -18.59 -8.23
C ARG A 49 -3.49 -17.43 -7.24
N VAL A 50 -4.32 -16.46 -7.60
CA VAL A 50 -4.90 -15.46 -6.71
C VAL A 50 -6.42 -15.50 -6.82
N VAL A 51 -7.11 -15.08 -5.75
CA VAL A 51 -8.58 -15.01 -5.68
C VAL A 51 -9.10 -13.63 -5.31
N ARG A 52 -8.21 -12.69 -4.94
CA ARG A 52 -8.57 -11.30 -4.65
C ARG A 52 -9.01 -10.59 -5.92
N ASP A 53 -10.27 -10.18 -5.95
CA ASP A 53 -10.90 -9.54 -7.10
C ASP A 53 -10.22 -8.23 -7.53
N ALA A 54 -9.90 -7.34 -6.58
CA ALA A 54 -9.24 -6.06 -6.83
C ALA A 54 -7.83 -6.23 -7.45
N LEU A 55 -7.08 -7.26 -7.05
CA LEU A 55 -5.79 -7.59 -7.68
C LEU A 55 -5.98 -8.04 -9.12
N ILE A 56 -6.94 -8.95 -9.36
CA ILE A 56 -7.27 -9.40 -10.72
C ILE A 56 -7.74 -8.20 -11.56
N ASN A 57 -8.47 -7.26 -10.97
CA ASN A 57 -8.94 -6.07 -11.66
C ASN A 57 -7.78 -5.17 -12.07
N ALA A 58 -6.86 -4.87 -11.15
CA ALA A 58 -5.67 -4.09 -11.45
C ALA A 58 -4.80 -4.75 -12.55
N VAL A 59 -4.47 -6.03 -12.37
CA VAL A 59 -3.53 -6.74 -13.23
C VAL A 59 -4.12 -7.03 -14.61
N VAL A 60 -5.36 -7.51 -14.67
CA VAL A 60 -5.97 -8.03 -15.91
C VAL A 60 -6.96 -7.03 -16.51
N ASP A 61 -7.96 -6.59 -15.75
CA ASP A 61 -9.04 -5.77 -16.31
C ASP A 61 -8.59 -4.34 -16.67
N ARG A 62 -7.65 -3.77 -15.89
CA ARG A 62 -7.01 -2.48 -16.18
C ARG A 62 -5.72 -2.63 -16.99
N GLU A 63 -5.36 -3.85 -17.36
CA GLU A 63 -4.19 -4.18 -18.19
C GLU A 63 -2.84 -3.65 -17.64
N GLU A 64 -2.73 -3.49 -16.32
CA GLU A 64 -1.51 -2.92 -15.71
C GLU A 64 -0.38 -3.95 -15.60
N GLY A 65 -0.72 -5.23 -15.73
CA GLY A 65 0.23 -6.32 -15.62
C GLY A 65 0.63 -6.64 -14.17
N THR A 66 1.35 -7.73 -14.03
CA THR A 66 1.79 -8.28 -12.73
C THR A 66 2.93 -7.47 -12.12
N TYR A 67 3.75 -6.84 -12.96
CA TYR A 67 4.85 -5.96 -12.59
C TYR A 67 4.73 -4.67 -13.43
N PRO A 68 3.93 -3.68 -13.00
CA PRO A 68 3.62 -2.51 -13.81
C PRO A 68 4.85 -1.65 -14.18
N TYR A 69 5.92 -1.75 -13.37
CA TYR A 69 7.20 -1.08 -13.59
C TYR A 69 8.24 -1.93 -14.35
N ASP A 70 7.90 -3.17 -14.73
CA ASP A 70 8.69 -4.03 -15.60
C ASP A 70 7.76 -4.80 -16.56
N LYS A 71 7.47 -4.18 -17.70
CA LYS A 71 6.57 -4.74 -18.72
C LYS A 71 7.10 -6.06 -19.31
N GLU A 72 8.40 -6.24 -19.40
CA GLU A 72 9.00 -7.48 -19.92
C GLU A 72 8.86 -8.62 -18.91
N LYS A 73 9.01 -8.33 -17.62
CA LYS A 73 8.69 -9.29 -16.56
C LYS A 73 7.20 -9.63 -16.53
N SER A 74 6.32 -8.65 -16.73
CA SER A 74 4.87 -8.89 -16.85
C SER A 74 4.48 -9.83 -18.01
N LYS A 75 5.17 -9.74 -19.15
CA LYS A 75 4.96 -10.68 -20.27
C LYS A 75 5.38 -12.11 -19.94
N LYS A 76 6.36 -12.29 -19.06
CA LYS A 76 6.89 -13.60 -18.65
C LYS A 76 6.15 -14.20 -17.46
N ILE A 77 5.67 -13.37 -16.55
CA ILE A 77 4.94 -13.77 -15.34
C ILE A 77 3.52 -13.27 -15.48
N THR A 78 2.63 -14.12 -15.98
CA THR A 78 1.28 -13.72 -16.37
C THR A 78 0.24 -14.19 -15.37
N MET A 79 -0.87 -13.45 -15.33
CA MET A 79 -2.09 -13.82 -14.62
C MET A 79 -3.22 -13.97 -15.64
N THR A 80 -3.85 -15.13 -15.68
CA THR A 80 -5.01 -15.39 -16.54
C THR A 80 -6.28 -15.36 -15.70
N LYS A 81 -7.16 -14.40 -15.98
CA LYS A 81 -8.48 -14.32 -15.33
C LYS A 81 -9.38 -15.46 -15.82
N VAL A 82 -9.92 -16.23 -14.89
CA VAL A 82 -10.92 -17.28 -15.17
C VAL A 82 -12.22 -16.90 -14.48
N MET A 83 -13.26 -16.64 -15.27
CA MET A 83 -14.59 -16.33 -14.79
C MET A 83 -15.42 -17.60 -14.59
N PHE A 84 -16.16 -17.66 -13.49
CA PHE A 84 -17.08 -18.74 -13.19
C PHE A 84 -18.50 -18.21 -13.20
N ARG A 85 -19.29 -18.66 -14.19
CA ARG A 85 -20.75 -18.43 -14.30
C ARG A 85 -21.14 -16.94 -14.17
N ASP A 86 -20.30 -16.05 -14.72
CA ASP A 86 -20.44 -14.59 -14.64
C ASP A 86 -20.69 -14.06 -13.22
N PHE A 87 -20.09 -14.75 -12.24
CA PHE A 87 -20.31 -14.49 -10.84
C PHE A 87 -19.02 -14.11 -10.13
N ARG A 88 -17.99 -14.95 -10.21
CA ARG A 88 -16.70 -14.78 -9.51
C ARG A 88 -15.54 -15.05 -10.45
N ALA A 89 -14.36 -14.53 -10.10
CA ALA A 89 -13.13 -14.75 -10.84
C ALA A 89 -12.03 -15.37 -9.96
N ILE A 90 -11.05 -16.00 -10.60
CA ILE A 90 -9.70 -16.23 -10.04
C ILE A 90 -8.67 -15.74 -11.06
N GLY A 91 -7.46 -15.45 -10.61
CA GLY A 91 -6.29 -15.22 -11.47
C GLY A 91 -5.35 -16.41 -11.39
N VAL A 92 -5.30 -17.23 -12.44
CA VAL A 92 -4.35 -18.35 -12.54
C VAL A 92 -2.98 -17.80 -12.91
N LEU A 93 -1.97 -18.11 -12.11
CA LEU A 93 -0.60 -17.69 -12.38
C LEU A 93 0.13 -18.73 -13.22
N ASN A 94 0.96 -18.29 -14.17
CA ASN A 94 1.75 -19.22 -14.98
C ASN A 94 2.95 -19.83 -14.23
N LYS A 95 3.30 -19.29 -13.05
CA LYS A 95 4.31 -19.81 -12.11
C LYS A 95 3.91 -19.49 -10.66
N PRO A 96 4.46 -20.18 -9.65
CA PRO A 96 4.18 -19.90 -8.24
C PRO A 96 4.93 -18.65 -7.75
N ASP A 97 4.56 -17.49 -8.27
CA ASP A 97 5.12 -16.19 -7.91
C ASP A 97 4.50 -15.69 -6.59
N SER A 98 5.32 -15.67 -5.54
CA SER A 98 4.85 -15.22 -4.22
C SER A 98 4.63 -13.72 -4.12
N ASN A 99 5.25 -12.89 -4.97
CA ASN A 99 4.99 -11.45 -4.98
C ASN A 99 3.51 -11.20 -5.29
N LEU A 100 2.97 -11.91 -6.29
CA LEU A 100 1.54 -11.81 -6.65
C LEU A 100 0.62 -12.51 -5.65
N MET A 101 1.06 -13.62 -5.04
CA MET A 101 0.26 -14.28 -4.00
C MET A 101 0.11 -13.41 -2.76
N CYS A 102 1.19 -12.74 -2.33
CA CYS A 102 1.21 -11.80 -1.21
C CYS A 102 0.48 -10.49 -1.55
N ALA A 103 0.53 -10.04 -2.81
CA ALA A 103 -0.18 -8.87 -3.31
C ALA A 103 -1.71 -8.93 -3.19
N GLN A 104 -2.28 -10.08 -2.84
CA GLN A 104 -3.71 -10.18 -2.55
C GLN A 104 -4.12 -9.37 -1.32
N CYS A 105 -3.17 -9.06 -0.44
CA CYS A 105 -3.40 -8.32 0.80
C CYS A 105 -2.34 -7.24 1.04
N HIS A 106 -1.06 -7.52 0.79
CA HIS A 106 0.06 -6.63 1.10
C HIS A 106 0.28 -5.57 0.02
N VAL A 107 -0.71 -4.69 -0.11
CA VAL A 107 -0.79 -3.61 -1.09
C VAL A 107 -1.43 -2.37 -0.48
N GLU A 108 -1.32 -1.24 -1.17
CA GLU A 108 -2.17 -0.06 -0.97
C GLU A 108 -3.54 -0.28 -1.62
N TYR A 109 -4.62 0.14 -0.93
CA TYR A 109 -5.99 -0.17 -1.36
C TYR A 109 -7.04 0.77 -0.76
N ASN A 110 -8.15 0.91 -1.50
CA ASN A 110 -9.42 1.32 -0.93
C ASN A 110 -10.22 0.09 -0.50
N CYS A 111 -10.72 0.11 0.74
CA CYS A 111 -11.73 -0.82 1.26
C CYS A 111 -12.83 -0.09 2.03
N ASN A 112 -13.02 1.19 1.73
CA ASN A 112 -13.78 2.15 2.53
C ASN A 112 -14.54 3.11 1.61
N PRO A 113 -15.57 3.80 2.15
CA PRO A 113 -16.07 5.01 1.51
C PRO A 113 -14.95 6.03 1.36
N VAL A 114 -15.04 6.84 0.31
CA VAL A 114 -14.08 7.92 0.02
C VAL A 114 -14.83 9.24 -0.15
N ILE A 115 -14.10 10.35 -0.30
CA ILE A 115 -14.63 11.72 -0.43
C ILE A 115 -14.33 12.22 -1.84
N ASP A 116 -15.33 12.76 -2.53
CA ASP A 116 -15.12 13.51 -3.76
C ASP A 116 -14.43 14.85 -3.42
N PRO A 117 -13.22 15.14 -3.92
CA PRO A 117 -12.49 16.34 -3.55
C PRO A 117 -13.06 17.64 -4.16
N LYS A 118 -13.93 17.54 -5.17
CA LYS A 118 -14.60 18.69 -5.81
C LYS A 118 -15.85 19.09 -5.05
N THR A 119 -16.65 18.12 -4.58
CA THR A 119 -17.93 18.39 -3.90
C THR A 119 -17.84 18.27 -2.37
N GLY A 120 -16.89 17.49 -1.86
CA GLY A 120 -16.78 17.15 -0.44
C GLY A 120 -17.75 16.05 0.02
N GLU A 121 -18.52 15.45 -0.90
CA GLU A 121 -19.50 14.41 -0.59
C GLU A 121 -18.86 13.04 -0.42
N ILE A 122 -19.51 12.18 0.37
CA ILE A 122 -19.06 10.79 0.58
C ILE A 122 -19.52 9.92 -0.59
N ILE A 123 -18.55 9.29 -1.23
CA ILE A 123 -18.72 8.18 -2.17
C ILE A 123 -18.79 6.89 -1.34
N GLY A 124 -20.00 6.35 -1.19
CA GLY A 124 -20.27 5.18 -0.35
C GLY A 124 -19.78 3.84 -0.92
N MET A 125 -19.95 2.77 -0.12
CA MET A 125 -19.52 1.40 -0.46
C MET A 125 -20.13 0.82 -1.75
N GLY A 126 -21.23 1.39 -2.25
CA GLY A 126 -21.84 0.97 -3.51
C GLY A 126 -20.95 1.25 -4.73
N ASP A 127 -20.10 2.27 -4.66
CA ASP A 127 -19.16 2.62 -5.72
C ASP A 127 -18.02 1.57 -5.80
N ARG A 128 -17.48 1.35 -7.01
CA ARG A 128 -16.35 0.42 -7.19
C ARG A 128 -15.05 0.96 -6.60
N ARG A 129 -14.90 2.28 -6.47
CA ARG A 129 -13.75 2.91 -5.80
C ARG A 129 -13.61 2.50 -4.34
N ALA A 130 -14.67 1.97 -3.70
CA ALA A 130 -14.60 1.42 -2.35
C ALA A 130 -13.95 0.02 -2.27
N ASN A 131 -13.59 -0.59 -3.41
CA ASN A 131 -12.83 -1.83 -3.50
C ASN A 131 -11.84 -1.73 -4.65
N GLU A 132 -10.72 -1.04 -4.43
CA GLU A 132 -9.73 -0.73 -5.46
C GLU A 132 -8.33 -1.05 -4.95
N PHE A 133 -7.51 -1.69 -5.79
CA PHE A 133 -6.06 -1.70 -5.61
C PHE A 133 -5.49 -0.65 -6.55
N GLN A 134 -4.84 0.38 -6.02
CA GLN A 134 -4.29 1.47 -6.84
C GLN A 134 -3.13 0.95 -7.68
N TRP A 135 -2.35 0.00 -7.14
CA TRP A 135 -1.30 -0.70 -7.88
C TRP A 135 -0.25 0.27 -8.43
N ARG A 136 0.12 1.24 -7.60
CA ARG A 136 1.09 2.31 -7.89
C ARG A 136 2.13 2.38 -6.78
N ASN A 137 3.36 2.71 -7.14
CA ASN A 137 4.33 3.10 -6.14
C ASN A 137 4.00 4.49 -5.56
N VAL A 138 4.72 4.86 -4.51
CA VAL A 138 4.54 6.13 -3.77
C VAL A 138 4.60 7.40 -4.63
N PHE A 139 5.33 7.39 -5.75
CA PHE A 139 5.53 8.55 -6.61
C PHE A 139 4.42 8.72 -7.64
N ASP A 140 3.72 7.64 -8.00
CA ASP A 140 2.60 7.69 -8.96
C ASP A 140 1.23 7.70 -8.28
N TYR A 141 1.19 7.45 -6.97
CA TYR A 141 -0.06 7.34 -6.20
C TYR A 141 -0.89 8.62 -6.21
N ASP A 142 -0.31 9.79 -5.88
CA ASP A 142 -1.06 11.06 -5.81
C ASP A 142 -1.73 11.39 -7.16
N ALA A 143 -1.01 11.20 -8.26
CA ALA A 143 -1.54 11.42 -9.60
C ALA A 143 -2.70 10.45 -9.93
N TRP A 144 -2.61 9.20 -9.46
CA TRP A 144 -3.69 8.22 -9.63
C TRP A 144 -4.94 8.63 -8.87
N VAL A 145 -4.83 8.94 -7.57
CA VAL A 145 -5.99 9.29 -6.74
C VAL A 145 -6.63 10.61 -7.19
N GLU A 146 -5.85 11.55 -7.69
CA GLU A 146 -6.37 12.76 -8.34
C GLU A 146 -7.16 12.45 -9.62
N LYS A 147 -6.62 11.56 -10.48
CA LYS A 147 -7.32 11.10 -11.69
C LYS A 147 -8.62 10.38 -11.36
N GLN A 148 -8.64 9.55 -10.32
CA GLN A 148 -9.83 8.83 -9.86
C GLN A 148 -10.83 9.71 -9.10
N GLY A 149 -10.43 10.93 -8.73
CA GLY A 149 -11.29 11.93 -8.10
C GLY A 149 -11.73 11.53 -6.70
N TYR A 150 -10.82 11.05 -5.86
CA TYR A 150 -11.13 10.76 -4.47
C TYR A 150 -9.98 11.08 -3.48
N ARG A 151 -10.36 11.22 -2.21
CA ARG A 151 -9.49 11.26 -1.01
C ARG A 151 -10.20 10.51 0.12
N ASP A 152 -9.49 10.04 1.13
CA ASP A 152 -10.08 9.19 2.18
C ASP A 152 -10.74 9.99 3.29
N PHE A 153 -10.05 11.04 3.77
CA PHE A 153 -10.54 11.79 4.92
C PHE A 153 -10.14 13.25 4.87
N ARG A 154 -10.86 14.06 5.67
CA ARG A 154 -10.49 15.45 5.93
C ARG A 154 -9.71 15.50 7.24
N ASN A 155 -8.49 16.02 7.19
CA ASN A 155 -7.74 16.29 8.40
C ASN A 155 -8.47 17.34 9.26
N GLU A 156 -8.75 17.00 10.52
CA GLU A 156 -9.60 17.82 11.39
C GLU A 156 -9.01 19.20 11.73
N VAL A 157 -7.68 19.30 11.74
CA VAL A 157 -6.99 20.55 12.09
C VAL A 157 -6.85 21.48 10.90
N THR A 158 -6.33 20.96 9.80
CA THR A 158 -5.97 21.76 8.61
C THR A 158 -7.10 21.84 7.59
N GLY A 159 -8.08 20.92 7.64
CA GLY A 159 -9.12 20.79 6.62
C GLY A 159 -8.63 20.21 5.29
N ALA A 160 -7.35 19.82 5.17
CA ALA A 160 -6.81 19.17 3.99
C ALA A 160 -7.51 17.83 3.72
N LEU A 161 -7.76 17.52 2.45
CA LEU A 161 -8.25 16.20 2.03
C LEU A 161 -7.04 15.29 1.80
N LEU A 162 -6.93 14.25 2.60
CA LEU A 162 -5.77 13.37 2.64
C LEU A 162 -6.16 11.97 2.18
N SER A 163 -5.19 11.25 1.61
CA SER A 163 -5.29 9.81 1.42
C SER A 163 -4.91 9.09 2.70
N LYS A 164 -5.50 7.93 2.96
CA LYS A 164 -5.05 6.99 3.98
C LYS A 164 -4.25 5.91 3.26
N ILE A 165 -3.02 5.66 3.71
CA ILE A 165 -2.15 4.62 3.13
C ILE A 165 -2.15 3.36 4.02
N GLN A 166 -2.17 2.18 3.40
CA GLN A 166 -2.16 0.88 4.05
C GLN A 166 -1.10 -0.02 3.41
N HIS A 167 -0.19 -0.55 4.23
CA HIS A 167 0.75 -1.65 3.94
C HIS A 167 1.11 -1.92 2.45
N PRO A 168 1.78 -0.98 1.76
CA PRO A 168 2.11 -1.07 0.33
C PRO A 168 3.37 -1.91 0.05
N GLU A 169 3.52 -3.07 0.70
CA GLU A 169 4.80 -3.81 0.63
C GLU A 169 5.16 -4.24 -0.79
N VAL A 170 4.20 -4.69 -1.59
CA VAL A 170 4.47 -5.15 -2.96
C VAL A 170 4.86 -3.98 -3.86
N GLU A 171 4.16 -2.85 -3.76
CA GLU A 171 4.45 -1.66 -4.56
C GLU A 171 5.78 -1.01 -4.17
N VAL A 172 6.16 -1.10 -2.88
CA VAL A 172 7.49 -0.70 -2.41
C VAL A 172 8.56 -1.66 -2.93
N PHE A 173 8.29 -2.97 -2.94
CA PHE A 173 9.27 -3.97 -3.36
C PHE A 173 9.69 -3.85 -4.83
N TRP A 174 8.80 -3.34 -5.71
CA TRP A 174 9.12 -3.14 -7.12
C TRP A 174 10.29 -2.20 -7.37
N GLY A 175 11.17 -2.59 -8.30
CA GLY A 175 12.37 -1.82 -8.64
C GLY A 175 13.46 -1.87 -7.57
N SER A 176 13.23 -2.55 -6.45
CA SER A 176 14.28 -2.81 -5.45
C SER A 176 15.41 -3.64 -6.06
N LYS A 177 16.56 -3.68 -5.38
CA LYS A 177 17.68 -4.53 -5.81
C LYS A 177 17.30 -6.01 -5.77
N HIS A 178 16.48 -6.43 -4.81
CA HIS A 178 16.04 -7.81 -4.66
C HIS A 178 15.03 -8.20 -5.74
N GLU A 179 14.02 -7.37 -6.00
CA GLU A 179 13.00 -7.65 -7.01
C GLU A 179 13.61 -7.74 -8.42
N ARG A 180 14.52 -6.81 -8.76
CA ARG A 180 15.30 -6.85 -10.02
C ARG A 180 16.25 -8.04 -10.08
N GLY A 181 16.72 -8.53 -8.93
CA GLY A 181 17.49 -9.77 -8.81
C GLY A 181 16.64 -11.03 -8.93
N GLY A 182 15.31 -10.91 -9.10
CA GLY A 182 14.39 -12.04 -9.23
C GLY A 182 13.98 -12.67 -7.89
N VAL A 183 14.31 -12.03 -6.76
CA VAL A 183 13.89 -12.47 -5.42
C VAL A 183 12.39 -12.22 -5.25
N GLU A 184 11.72 -13.11 -4.55
CA GLU A 184 10.30 -13.00 -4.22
C GLU A 184 10.07 -12.98 -2.69
N CYS A 185 8.87 -12.58 -2.24
CA CYS A 185 8.50 -12.53 -0.83
C CYS A 185 8.82 -13.83 -0.07
N LYS A 186 8.54 -14.98 -0.71
CA LYS A 186 8.76 -16.31 -0.12
C LYS A 186 10.22 -16.60 0.19
N ASP A 187 11.17 -16.02 -0.54
CA ASP A 187 12.59 -16.30 -0.34
C ASP A 187 13.09 -15.72 1.00
N CYS A 188 12.43 -14.67 1.49
CA CYS A 188 12.72 -14.04 2.79
C CYS A 188 11.75 -14.48 3.90
N HIS A 189 10.46 -14.68 3.59
CA HIS A 189 9.43 -14.87 4.61
C HIS A 189 8.91 -16.32 4.70
N MET A 190 9.15 -17.14 3.68
CA MET A 190 8.67 -18.53 3.57
C MET A 190 9.76 -19.44 2.99
N PRO A 191 10.97 -19.49 3.60
CA PRO A 191 12.10 -20.18 3.01
C PRO A 191 11.85 -21.68 2.82
N LYS A 192 12.61 -22.30 1.91
CA LYS A 192 12.64 -23.76 1.82
C LYS A 192 13.35 -24.35 3.04
N MET A 193 12.68 -25.27 3.72
CA MET A 193 13.18 -25.97 4.89
C MET A 193 13.31 -27.46 4.61
N LYS A 194 14.13 -28.17 5.39
CA LYS A 194 14.29 -29.62 5.31
C LYS A 194 13.92 -30.28 6.64
N LYS A 195 13.02 -31.27 6.61
CA LYS A 195 12.65 -32.08 7.77
C LYS A 195 12.55 -33.55 7.35
N ALA A 196 13.18 -34.44 8.12
CA ALA A 196 13.20 -35.89 7.83
C ALA A 196 13.56 -36.22 6.36
N GLY A 197 14.60 -35.56 5.83
CA GLY A 197 15.06 -35.78 4.45
C GLY A 197 14.26 -35.09 3.35
N LYS A 198 13.04 -34.60 3.61
CA LYS A 198 12.17 -33.94 2.62
C LYS A 198 12.29 -32.41 2.69
N THR A 199 12.42 -31.78 1.52
CA THR A 199 12.40 -30.32 1.36
C THR A 199 10.97 -29.84 1.16
N PHE A 200 10.57 -28.77 1.84
CA PHE A 200 9.25 -28.16 1.71
C PHE A 200 9.34 -26.64 1.89
N THR A 201 8.35 -25.90 1.38
CA THR A 201 8.24 -24.45 1.61
C THR A 201 7.62 -24.20 2.98
N TRP A 202 8.31 -23.45 3.83
CA TRP A 202 7.79 -23.08 5.14
C TRP A 202 6.60 -22.12 5.02
N HIS A 203 5.47 -22.45 5.66
CA HIS A 203 4.24 -21.65 5.62
C HIS A 203 3.97 -20.89 6.93
N GLY A 204 5.01 -20.65 7.75
CA GLY A 204 4.92 -19.76 8.92
C GLY A 204 5.55 -18.42 8.59
N GLN A 205 4.87 -17.61 7.77
CA GLN A 205 5.33 -16.29 7.33
C GLN A 205 5.78 -15.47 8.54
N LYS A 206 7.05 -15.06 8.55
CA LYS A 206 7.60 -14.20 9.60
C LYS A 206 8.81 -13.43 9.10
N SER A 207 9.29 -12.48 9.89
CA SER A 207 10.48 -11.71 9.55
C SER A 207 11.70 -12.62 9.30
N SER A 208 12.42 -12.34 8.21
CA SER A 208 13.67 -13.01 7.84
C SER A 208 14.77 -12.83 8.90
N LYS A 209 14.68 -11.79 9.74
CA LYS A 209 15.58 -11.56 10.88
C LYS A 209 15.66 -12.76 11.84
N TYR A 210 14.58 -13.55 11.93
CA TYR A 210 14.51 -14.76 12.77
C TYR A 210 14.85 -16.06 12.02
N MET A 211 15.19 -15.97 10.73
CA MET A 211 15.48 -17.11 9.84
C MET A 211 16.68 -16.83 8.93
N LYS A 212 17.64 -16.00 9.38
CA LYS A 212 18.74 -15.48 8.55
C LYS A 212 19.53 -16.59 7.84
N LYS A 213 19.79 -17.71 8.51
CA LYS A 213 20.47 -18.90 7.93
C LYS A 213 19.73 -19.51 6.74
N ASP A 214 18.40 -19.53 6.81
CA ASP A 214 17.54 -20.16 5.81
C ASP A 214 17.07 -19.18 4.73
N THR A 215 17.34 -17.89 4.91
CA THR A 215 16.90 -16.79 4.04
C THR A 215 18.13 -16.04 3.50
N CYS A 216 18.58 -14.98 4.19
CA CYS A 216 19.64 -14.06 3.74
C CYS A 216 20.94 -14.80 3.38
N LEU A 217 21.41 -15.70 4.24
CA LEU A 217 22.74 -16.33 4.08
C LEU A 217 22.79 -17.37 2.96
N LYS A 218 21.64 -17.76 2.38
CA LYS A 218 21.60 -18.61 1.18
C LYS A 218 22.10 -17.87 -0.06
N CYS A 219 21.87 -16.56 -0.13
CA CYS A 219 22.28 -15.70 -1.24
C CYS A 219 23.49 -14.82 -0.90
N HIS A 220 23.72 -14.55 0.39
CA HIS A 220 24.85 -13.77 0.88
C HIS A 220 25.85 -14.64 1.67
N PRO A 221 26.57 -15.57 1.01
CA PRO A 221 27.42 -16.55 1.69
C PRO A 221 28.66 -15.93 2.35
N ARG A 222 28.99 -14.68 2.02
CA ARG A 222 30.12 -13.95 2.62
C ARG A 222 29.74 -13.23 3.92
N TRP A 223 28.46 -13.23 4.29
CA TRP A 223 28.01 -12.64 5.55
C TRP A 223 27.86 -13.70 6.63
N THR A 224 28.16 -13.30 7.85
CA THR A 224 27.69 -13.93 9.08
C THR A 224 26.24 -13.51 9.36
N GLU A 225 25.55 -14.22 10.25
CA GLU A 225 24.21 -13.81 10.70
C GLU A 225 24.20 -12.42 11.34
N LYS A 226 25.27 -12.06 12.05
CA LYS A 226 25.41 -10.75 12.69
C LYS A 226 25.57 -9.64 11.64
N GLU A 227 26.31 -9.88 10.57
CA GLU A 227 26.44 -8.91 9.46
C GLU A 227 25.11 -8.75 8.71
N ALA A 228 24.39 -9.85 8.44
CA ALA A 228 23.06 -9.76 7.83
C ALA A 228 22.07 -8.98 8.72
N GLU A 229 22.09 -9.23 10.03
CA GLU A 229 21.30 -8.48 11.00
C GLU A 229 21.69 -7.00 11.07
N TYR A 230 22.98 -6.69 11.04
CA TYR A 230 23.49 -5.32 11.00
C TYR A 230 23.00 -4.57 9.76
N GLN A 231 22.97 -5.22 8.58
CA GLN A 231 22.44 -4.59 7.37
C GLN A 231 20.94 -4.29 7.47
N ILE A 232 20.15 -5.24 8.01
CA ILE A 232 18.72 -5.05 8.25
C ILE A 232 18.51 -3.87 9.20
N GLU A 233 19.12 -3.91 10.38
CA GLU A 233 18.92 -2.89 11.42
C GLU A 233 19.46 -1.53 10.99
N GLY A 234 20.59 -1.48 10.29
CA GLY A 234 21.16 -0.22 9.79
C GLY A 234 20.21 0.51 8.84
N ILE A 235 19.57 -0.22 7.92
CA ILE A 235 18.56 0.34 7.01
C ILE A 235 17.33 0.79 7.80
N GLN A 236 16.76 -0.11 8.62
CA GLN A 236 15.54 0.18 9.37
C GLN A 236 15.72 1.36 10.33
N ASN A 237 16.86 1.46 11.02
CA ASN A 237 17.16 2.56 11.92
C ASN A 237 17.26 3.90 11.17
N TYR A 238 17.94 3.91 10.02
CA TYR A 238 18.04 5.11 9.20
C TYR A 238 16.66 5.59 8.73
N ILE A 239 15.83 4.67 8.21
CA ILE A 239 14.51 5.01 7.67
C ILE A 239 13.55 5.44 8.80
N ARG A 240 13.54 4.73 9.95
CA ARG A 240 12.77 5.17 11.13
C ARG A 240 13.17 6.57 11.57
N GLY A 241 14.46 6.91 11.57
CA GLY A 241 14.92 8.27 11.84
C GLY A 241 14.37 9.31 10.85
N LYS A 242 14.29 8.97 9.56
CA LYS A 242 13.68 9.84 8.55
C LYS A 242 12.17 9.96 8.69
N MET A 243 11.47 8.89 9.05
CA MET A 243 10.03 8.93 9.36
C MET A 243 9.75 9.89 10.52
N ARG A 244 10.48 9.79 11.63
CA ARG A 244 10.33 10.72 12.77
C ARG A 244 10.65 12.17 12.39
N LYS A 245 11.63 12.39 11.51
CA LYS A 245 11.92 13.74 11.01
C LYS A 245 10.80 14.28 10.11
N ALA A 246 10.18 13.44 9.27
CA ALA A 246 9.03 13.81 8.47
C ALA A 246 7.82 14.15 9.35
N GLU A 247 7.54 13.34 10.38
CA GLU A 247 6.49 13.61 11.38
C GLU A 247 6.69 14.93 12.11
N PHE A 248 7.93 15.23 12.51
CA PHE A 248 8.27 16.50 13.13
C PHE A 248 7.88 17.68 12.23
N TRP A 249 8.31 17.68 10.97
CA TRP A 249 8.02 18.78 10.06
C TRP A 249 6.55 18.87 9.64
N LEU A 250 5.86 17.74 9.48
CA LEU A 250 4.41 17.69 9.30
C LEU A 250 3.68 18.30 10.51
N SER A 251 4.14 18.00 11.72
CA SER A 251 3.58 18.56 12.96
C SER A 251 3.81 20.08 13.03
N GLU A 252 5.01 20.55 12.66
CA GLU A 252 5.30 21.98 12.56
C GLU A 252 4.43 22.68 11.51
N PHE A 253 4.18 22.05 10.37
CA PHE A 253 3.23 22.55 9.38
C PHE A 253 1.82 22.69 9.98
N VAL A 254 1.31 21.64 10.64
CA VAL A 254 -0.03 21.65 11.25
C VAL A 254 -0.15 22.74 12.33
N ARG A 255 0.88 22.91 13.18
CA ARG A 255 0.95 23.97 14.19
C ARG A 255 0.94 25.35 13.56
N THR A 256 1.74 25.55 12.50
CA THR A 256 1.81 26.82 11.77
C THR A 256 0.49 27.14 11.07
N PHE A 257 -0.21 26.13 10.54
CA PHE A 257 -1.53 26.29 9.95
C PHE A 257 -2.56 26.78 10.99
N GLN A 258 -2.55 26.21 12.20
CA GLN A 258 -3.43 26.67 13.28
C GLN A 258 -3.18 28.14 13.65
N LEU A 259 -1.90 28.54 13.73
CA LEU A 259 -1.52 29.93 13.97
C LEU A 259 -1.97 30.85 12.84
N ALA A 260 -1.73 30.45 11.58
CA ALA A 260 -2.17 31.21 10.41
C ALA A 260 -3.69 31.44 10.43
N LYS A 261 -4.46 30.41 10.78
CA LYS A 261 -5.90 30.51 10.95
C LYS A 261 -6.30 31.45 12.09
N SER A 262 -5.62 31.40 13.24
CA SER A 262 -5.96 32.22 14.41
C SER A 262 -5.68 33.72 14.23
N VAL A 263 -4.65 34.07 13.44
CA VAL A 263 -4.34 35.47 13.09
C VAL A 263 -5.14 35.98 11.89
N GLY A 264 -6.03 35.15 11.34
CA GLY A 264 -6.93 35.52 10.24
C GLY A 264 -6.23 35.62 8.88
N VAL A 265 -5.28 34.73 8.59
CA VAL A 265 -4.78 34.55 7.21
C VAL A 265 -5.95 34.16 6.29
N PRO A 266 -6.09 34.80 5.11
CA PRO A 266 -7.17 34.52 4.16
C PRO A 266 -7.31 33.03 3.77
N GLU A 267 -8.56 32.59 3.59
CA GLU A 267 -8.90 31.18 3.32
C GLU A 267 -8.38 30.67 1.97
N ASP A 268 -8.15 31.54 0.98
CA ASP A 268 -7.50 31.18 -0.28
C ASP A 268 -6.03 30.80 -0.09
N ILE A 269 -5.31 31.51 0.76
CA ILE A 269 -3.93 31.16 1.16
C ILE A 269 -3.94 29.86 1.97
N LEU A 270 -4.85 29.71 2.93
CA LEU A 270 -4.98 28.47 3.71
C LEU A 270 -5.31 27.28 2.80
N ARG A 271 -6.21 27.45 1.82
CA ARG A 271 -6.53 26.42 0.82
C ARG A 271 -5.31 26.02 0.01
N GLU A 272 -4.46 26.96 -0.38
CA GLU A 272 -3.23 26.64 -1.09
C GLU A 272 -2.24 25.88 -0.20
N SER A 273 -2.15 26.27 1.08
CA SER A 273 -1.27 25.59 2.02
C SER A 273 -1.63 24.10 2.23
N ARG A 274 -2.92 23.73 2.12
CA ARG A 274 -3.38 22.33 2.25
C ARG A 274 -2.80 21.41 1.19
N LYS A 275 -2.35 21.92 0.04
CA LYS A 275 -1.66 21.12 -0.98
C LYS A 275 -0.33 20.58 -0.47
N PHE A 276 0.41 21.38 0.32
CA PHE A 276 1.64 20.90 0.98
C PHE A 276 1.34 19.77 1.95
N HIS A 277 0.27 19.89 2.75
CA HIS A 277 -0.14 18.83 3.66
C HIS A 277 -0.47 17.54 2.91
N THR A 278 -1.29 17.64 1.87
CA THR A 278 -1.73 16.48 1.07
C THR A 278 -0.52 15.71 0.53
N ARG A 279 0.41 16.41 -0.12
CA ARG A 279 1.61 15.79 -0.68
C ARG A 279 2.55 15.27 0.39
N ALA A 280 2.83 16.05 1.44
CA ALA A 280 3.74 15.64 2.50
C ALA A 280 3.22 14.43 3.28
N HIS A 281 1.90 14.34 3.47
CA HIS A 281 1.24 13.22 4.13
C HIS A 281 1.42 11.92 3.36
N THR A 282 1.09 11.86 2.07
CA THR A 282 1.27 10.65 1.25
C THR A 282 2.72 10.16 1.31
N LYS A 283 3.68 11.08 1.16
CA LYS A 283 5.11 10.73 1.11
C LYS A 283 5.69 10.28 2.47
N TRP A 284 5.01 10.58 3.58
CA TRP A 284 5.36 10.10 4.91
C TRP A 284 4.61 8.82 5.26
N GLU A 285 3.27 8.85 5.17
CA GLU A 285 2.41 7.77 5.66
C GLU A 285 2.64 6.46 4.91
N TRP A 286 3.09 6.54 3.65
CA TRP A 286 3.54 5.37 2.90
C TRP A 286 4.53 4.49 3.67
N TRP A 287 5.43 5.09 4.45
CA TRP A 287 6.50 4.39 5.15
C TRP A 287 6.14 3.99 6.58
N THR A 288 5.16 4.66 7.20
CA THR A 288 4.60 4.20 8.48
C THR A 288 3.57 3.11 8.29
N ALA A 289 2.91 3.07 7.12
CA ALA A 289 2.00 2.02 6.71
C ALA A 289 2.75 0.76 6.25
N GLU A 290 3.88 0.91 5.56
CA GLU A 290 4.69 -0.20 5.06
C GLU A 290 5.51 -0.87 6.18
N ASN A 291 5.51 -2.20 6.20
CA ASN A 291 5.95 -2.98 7.37
C ASN A 291 7.45 -3.27 7.44
N SER A 292 8.25 -2.89 6.44
CA SER A 292 9.67 -3.28 6.37
C SER A 292 10.60 -2.26 7.01
N ASP A 293 10.07 -1.10 7.44
CA ASP A 293 10.86 0.08 7.79
C ASP A 293 11.84 0.44 6.65
N GLY A 294 11.35 0.37 5.40
CA GLY A 294 12.10 0.65 4.18
C GLY A 294 13.13 -0.40 3.75
N PHE A 295 13.21 -1.56 4.42
CA PHE A 295 14.11 -2.64 3.99
C PHE A 295 13.77 -3.19 2.60
N HIS A 296 12.49 -3.20 2.22
CA HIS A 296 12.07 -3.65 0.89
C HIS A 296 12.60 -2.75 -0.24
N ASN A 297 12.72 -1.44 -0.02
CA ASN A 297 13.29 -0.50 -0.98
C ASN A 297 13.86 0.76 -0.31
N PRO A 298 15.11 0.70 0.22
CA PRO A 298 15.66 1.76 1.06
C PRO A 298 15.91 3.07 0.32
N ASP A 299 16.15 3.01 -0.99
CA ASP A 299 16.42 4.21 -1.79
C ASP A 299 15.12 4.95 -2.12
N GLN A 300 14.03 4.23 -2.41
CA GLN A 300 12.69 4.81 -2.55
C GLN A 300 12.21 5.43 -1.24
N ALA A 301 12.44 4.74 -0.11
CA ALA A 301 12.12 5.23 1.23
C ALA A 301 12.81 6.55 1.55
N LYS A 302 14.12 6.64 1.28
CA LYS A 302 14.90 7.88 1.42
C LYS A 302 14.33 9.01 0.59
N ALA A 303 14.10 8.77 -0.70
CA ALA A 303 13.64 9.81 -1.61
C ALA A 303 12.26 10.36 -1.20
N SER A 304 11.31 9.48 -0.91
CA SER A 304 9.96 9.88 -0.49
C SER A 304 9.95 10.61 0.85
N LEU A 305 10.67 10.12 1.87
CA LEU A 305 10.71 10.78 3.18
C LEU A 305 11.41 12.14 3.11
N LEU A 306 12.43 12.30 2.26
CA LEU A 306 13.04 13.61 2.01
C LEU A 306 12.05 14.57 1.33
N GLU A 307 11.27 14.08 0.37
CA GLU A 307 10.20 14.87 -0.26
C GLU A 307 9.13 15.29 0.75
N SER A 308 8.71 14.41 1.66
CA SER A 308 7.78 14.76 2.75
C SER A 308 8.32 15.87 3.66
N ILE A 309 9.58 15.73 4.10
CA ILE A 309 10.27 16.73 4.92
C ILE A 309 10.34 18.07 4.20
N GLN A 310 10.80 18.09 2.95
CA GLN A 310 10.97 19.32 2.18
C GLN A 310 9.62 19.99 1.91
N THR A 311 8.61 19.22 1.50
CA THR A 311 7.25 19.74 1.26
C THR A 311 6.65 20.34 2.52
N SER A 312 6.89 19.74 3.68
CA SER A 312 6.44 20.27 4.97
C SER A 312 7.15 21.57 5.33
N ILE A 313 8.48 21.64 5.17
CA ILE A 313 9.27 22.87 5.38
C ILE A 313 8.78 24.00 4.47
N ASP A 314 8.52 23.70 3.20
CA ASP A 314 8.05 24.69 2.24
C ASP A 314 6.65 25.19 2.62
N GLY A 315 5.77 24.30 3.09
CA GLY A 315 4.46 24.67 3.62
C GLY A 315 4.55 25.54 4.89
N VAL A 316 5.50 25.26 5.79
CA VAL A 316 5.75 26.08 6.99
C VAL A 316 6.16 27.49 6.56
N LYS A 317 7.18 27.62 5.70
CA LYS A 317 7.66 28.92 5.20
C LYS A 317 6.57 29.71 4.47
N PHE A 318 5.74 29.01 3.69
CA PHE A 318 4.60 29.61 3.00
C PHE A 318 3.61 30.25 3.99
N LEU A 319 3.27 29.53 5.07
CA LEU A 319 2.36 30.02 6.10
C LEU A 319 2.99 31.10 6.97
N GLU A 320 4.27 30.99 7.34
CA GLU A 320 5.00 32.02 8.11
C GLU A 320 5.00 33.35 7.37
N LYS A 321 5.29 33.34 6.07
CA LYS A 321 5.20 34.56 5.24
C LYS A 321 3.79 35.15 5.25
N ALA A 322 2.76 34.33 5.10
CA ALA A 322 1.38 34.79 5.13
C ALA A 322 0.97 35.39 6.50
N ILE A 323 1.47 34.82 7.59
CA ILE A 323 1.30 35.35 8.95
C ILE A 323 1.96 36.73 9.07
N GLU A 324 3.19 36.88 8.62
CA GLU A 324 3.91 38.16 8.66
C GLU A 324 3.19 39.25 7.85
N ASP A 325 2.76 38.93 6.63
CA ASP A 325 2.04 39.86 5.75
C ASP A 325 0.70 40.27 6.39
N ARG A 326 0.00 39.33 7.03
CA ARG A 326 -1.24 39.61 7.76
C ARG A 326 -1.02 40.52 8.96
N GLN A 327 0.05 40.31 9.72
CA GLN A 327 0.40 41.15 10.87
C GLN A 327 0.82 42.56 10.46
N LYS A 328 1.54 42.72 9.35
CA LYS A 328 1.90 44.03 8.79
C LYS A 328 0.67 44.81 8.33
N ALA A 329 -0.28 44.13 7.68
CA ALA A 329 -1.54 44.75 7.22
C ALA A 329 -2.50 45.15 8.37
N ALA A 330 -2.29 44.63 9.58
CA ALA A 330 -3.09 44.94 10.76
C ALA A 330 -2.50 46.10 11.61
N ARG A 331 -1.34 46.65 11.24
CA ARG A 331 -0.69 47.81 11.87
C ARG A 331 -0.99 49.07 11.08
#